data_AF-A0A3C1HUZ0-F1
#
_entry.id   AF-A0A3C1HUZ0-F1
#
_cell.length_a   1.000
_cell.length_b   1.000
_cell.length_c   1.000
_cell.angle_alpha   90.00
_cell.angle_beta   90.00
_cell.angle_gamma   90.00
#
_symmetry.space_group_name_H-M   'P 1'
#
loop_
_entity.id
_entity.type
_entity.pdbx_description
1 polymer ?
#
loop_
_entity_poly.entity_id
_entity_poly.type
_entity_poly.pdbx_seq_one_letter_code
_entity_poly.pdbx_strand_id
1 'polypeptide(L)'
;IIKGMGELHLAVYVERMKREYKCEVEVSQPEVAYRESITQRAEFNYTHKKQTGGSGQYGRVAGFMEPLADKDYEFVDSIKGGAIPNEYIPSCDKGFRKAMEKGSLIGAPVVGVKMTINDGQYHPVDSSDQAFQTAALFAFREGYQKAKPAILEPIMKVQIAGPTEFQGNMFGLINQRRGVIIDSTDENNTSTVNAEVPLSEMFGFSTILRSSTQGKAEFTMEFEKYAKVPNAVAEELMKKYQEKRKAEQAGK
;
A
#
# COMPACT_ATOMS: atom_id res chain seq x y z
N ILE A 1 -8.53 -14.09 7.98
CA ILE A 1 -7.35 -13.88 8.87
C ILE A 1 -7.72 -14.40 10.26
N ILE A 2 -6.97 -15.37 10.78
CA ILE A 2 -7.15 -15.89 12.14
C ILE A 2 -6.08 -15.24 13.03
N LYS A 3 -6.47 -14.77 14.21
CA LYS A 3 -5.56 -14.20 15.21
C LYS A 3 -5.39 -15.19 16.36
N GLY A 4 -4.19 -15.32 16.88
CA GLY A 4 -3.87 -16.24 17.97
C GLY A 4 -2.69 -15.75 18.79
N MET A 5 -2.52 -16.34 19.97
CA MET A 5 -1.46 -15.98 20.93
C MET A 5 -0.06 -16.44 20.52
N GLY A 6 0.05 -17.29 19.48
CA GLY A 6 1.30 -17.84 18.99
C GLY A 6 1.08 -18.87 17.90
N GLU A 7 2.16 -19.27 17.24
CA GLU A 7 2.13 -20.24 16.13
C GLU A 7 1.56 -21.60 16.56
N LEU A 8 1.97 -22.10 17.74
CA LEU A 8 1.44 -23.35 18.29
C LEU A 8 -0.07 -23.29 18.52
N HIS A 9 -0.57 -22.14 19.03
CA HIS A 9 -2.00 -21.94 19.24
C HIS A 9 -2.76 -22.05 17.91
N LEU A 10 -2.25 -21.42 16.84
CA LEU A 10 -2.87 -21.51 15.52
C LEU A 10 -2.78 -22.93 14.94
N ALA A 11 -1.65 -23.62 15.10
CA ALA A 11 -1.45 -24.98 14.62
C ALA A 11 -2.44 -25.97 15.24
N VAL A 12 -2.68 -25.87 16.55
CA VAL A 12 -3.68 -26.68 17.26
C VAL A 12 -5.08 -26.43 16.71
N TYR A 13 -5.44 -25.17 16.43
CA TYR A 13 -6.75 -24.86 15.84
C TYR A 13 -6.92 -25.42 14.44
N VAL A 14 -5.90 -25.35 13.59
CA VAL A 14 -5.92 -25.96 12.25
C VAL A 14 -6.06 -27.47 12.35
N GLU A 15 -5.36 -28.11 13.28
CA GLU A 15 -5.47 -29.55 13.52
C GLU A 15 -6.86 -29.95 14.03
N ARG A 16 -7.46 -29.15 14.93
CA ARG A 16 -8.85 -29.36 15.38
C ARG A 16 -9.84 -29.21 14.24
N MET A 17 -9.68 -28.23 13.34
CA MET A 17 -10.52 -28.10 12.13
C MET A 17 -10.43 -29.35 11.24
N LYS A 18 -9.24 -29.91 11.09
CA LYS A 18 -9.04 -31.13 10.29
C LYS A 18 -9.63 -32.37 10.96
N ARG A 19 -9.43 -32.55 12.27
CA ARG A 19 -9.85 -33.76 13.00
C ARG A 19 -11.32 -33.74 13.41
N GLU A 20 -11.79 -32.65 14.01
CA GLU A 20 -13.16 -32.54 14.55
C GLU A 20 -14.16 -32.18 13.45
N TYR A 21 -13.79 -31.25 12.56
CA TYR A 21 -14.71 -30.71 11.54
C TYR A 21 -14.49 -31.29 10.14
N LYS A 22 -13.50 -32.19 9.96
CA LYS A 22 -13.13 -32.79 8.66
C LYS A 22 -12.93 -31.76 7.55
N CYS A 23 -12.45 -30.57 7.91
CA CYS A 23 -12.21 -29.49 6.96
C CYS A 23 -10.72 -29.46 6.59
N GLU A 24 -10.41 -29.61 5.29
CA GLU A 24 -9.05 -29.40 4.79
C GLU A 24 -8.82 -27.89 4.60
N VAL A 25 -7.85 -27.37 5.35
CA VAL A 25 -7.51 -25.94 5.36
C VAL A 25 -6.06 -25.79 4.94
N GLU A 26 -5.81 -25.01 3.90
CA GLU A 26 -4.47 -24.59 3.52
C GLU A 26 -4.09 -23.33 4.29
N VAL A 27 -2.94 -23.38 4.96
CA VAL A 27 -2.41 -22.26 5.75
C VAL A 27 -1.36 -21.54 4.92
N SER A 28 -1.54 -20.23 4.76
CA SER A 28 -0.56 -19.34 4.12
C SER A 28 -0.24 -18.17 5.03
N GLN A 29 0.91 -17.54 4.80
CA GLN A 29 1.28 -16.32 5.52
C GLN A 29 0.30 -15.18 5.16
N PRO A 30 -0.05 -14.31 6.12
CA PRO A 30 -0.85 -13.14 5.81
C PRO A 30 -0.13 -12.27 4.78
N GLU A 31 -0.84 -11.85 3.73
CA GLU A 31 -0.29 -10.84 2.81
C GLU A 31 -0.18 -9.50 3.54
N VAL A 32 1.01 -8.88 3.46
CA VAL A 32 1.22 -7.52 3.96
C VAL A 32 0.51 -6.54 3.04
N ALA A 33 -0.29 -5.65 3.62
CA ALA A 33 -0.97 -4.60 2.87
C ALA A 33 0.02 -3.49 2.46
N TYR A 34 0.82 -3.75 1.43
CA TYR A 34 1.64 -2.71 0.80
C TYR A 34 0.74 -1.66 0.15
N ARG A 35 1.27 -0.45 0.03
CA ARG A 35 0.67 0.65 -0.74
C ARG A 35 1.69 1.14 -1.76
N GLU A 36 1.23 1.87 -2.75
CA GLU A 36 2.12 2.64 -3.62
C GLU A 36 1.86 4.14 -3.43
N SER A 37 2.86 4.98 -3.69
CA SER A 37 2.71 6.43 -3.70
C SER A 37 3.66 7.05 -4.70
N ILE A 38 3.52 8.34 -4.97
CA ILE A 38 4.40 9.09 -5.86
C ILE A 38 5.43 9.89 -5.05
N THR A 39 6.60 10.16 -5.63
CA THR A 39 7.67 10.87 -4.91
C THR A 39 7.93 12.27 -5.43
N GLN A 40 7.55 12.55 -6.68
CA GLN A 40 7.74 13.85 -7.31
C GLN A 40 6.49 14.28 -8.07
N ARG A 41 6.36 15.59 -8.26
CA ARG A 41 5.31 16.16 -9.12
C ARG A 41 5.49 15.68 -10.56
N ALA A 42 4.41 15.29 -11.21
CA ALA A 42 4.42 14.91 -12.61
C ALA A 42 3.21 15.47 -13.36
N GLU A 43 3.46 15.96 -14.57
CA GLU A 43 2.43 16.44 -15.49
C GLU A 43 1.94 15.30 -16.38
N PHE A 44 0.64 15.30 -16.63
CA PHE A 44 -0.01 14.39 -17.55
C PHE A 44 -0.89 15.15 -18.52
N ASN A 45 -0.94 14.67 -19.76
CA ASN A 45 -1.81 15.21 -20.79
C ASN A 45 -2.21 14.07 -21.71
N TYR A 46 -3.39 13.53 -21.47
CA TYR A 46 -3.88 12.38 -22.23
C TYR A 46 -5.15 12.73 -22.99
N THR A 47 -5.18 12.34 -24.25
CA THR A 47 -6.36 12.46 -25.12
C THR A 47 -6.88 11.07 -25.45
N HIS A 48 -8.06 10.74 -24.94
CA HIS A 48 -8.79 9.54 -25.33
C HIS A 48 -9.63 9.84 -26.56
N LYS A 49 -9.30 9.22 -27.69
CA LYS A 49 -10.12 9.27 -28.92
C LYS A 49 -10.34 7.85 -29.42
N LYS A 50 -11.58 7.36 -29.37
CA LYS A 50 -11.95 6.05 -29.91
C LYS A 50 -13.22 6.16 -30.72
N GLN A 51 -13.21 5.63 -31.94
CA GLN A 51 -14.38 5.59 -32.81
C GLN A 51 -14.69 4.12 -33.11
N THR A 52 -15.77 3.59 -32.52
CA THR A 52 -16.22 2.21 -32.73
C THR A 52 -17.58 2.24 -33.40
N GLY A 53 -17.60 2.36 -34.73
CA GLY A 53 -18.78 2.15 -35.61
C GLY A 53 -20.03 3.01 -35.40
N GLY A 54 -20.12 3.78 -34.30
CA GLY A 54 -21.26 4.62 -33.89
C GLY A 54 -20.79 5.89 -33.17
N SER A 55 -21.37 6.24 -32.02
CA SER A 55 -20.96 7.41 -31.23
C SER A 55 -19.46 7.33 -30.87
N GLY A 56 -18.73 8.43 -31.12
CA GLY A 56 -17.34 8.53 -30.75
C GLY A 56 -17.18 8.62 -29.23
N GLN A 57 -15.98 8.31 -28.76
CA GLN A 57 -15.52 8.67 -27.43
C GLN A 57 -14.39 9.68 -27.58
N TYR A 58 -14.59 10.86 -27.02
CA TYR A 58 -13.58 11.90 -26.96
C TYR A 58 -13.51 12.52 -25.56
N GLY A 59 -12.30 12.59 -25.01
CA GLY A 59 -12.03 13.34 -23.80
C GLY A 59 -10.54 13.57 -23.65
N ARG A 60 -10.14 14.82 -23.46
CA ARG A 60 -8.76 15.18 -23.12
C ARG A 60 -8.72 15.70 -21.69
N VAL A 61 -7.83 15.12 -20.90
CA VAL A 61 -7.59 15.51 -19.51
C VAL A 61 -6.11 15.83 -19.34
N ALA A 62 -5.82 17.05 -18.92
CA ALA A 62 -4.47 17.53 -18.64
C ALA A 62 -4.39 18.12 -17.23
N GLY A 63 -3.24 17.96 -16.60
CA GLY A 63 -3.08 18.28 -15.21
C GLY A 63 -1.73 17.87 -14.65
N PHE A 64 -1.65 17.88 -13.34
CA PHE A 64 -0.48 17.42 -12.62
C PHE A 64 -0.90 16.65 -11.37
N MET A 65 -0.05 15.69 -11.00
CA MET A 65 -0.15 14.94 -9.77
C MET A 65 0.99 15.31 -8.84
N GLU A 66 0.70 15.44 -7.55
CA GLU A 66 1.65 15.82 -6.51
C GLU A 66 1.54 14.86 -5.31
N PRO A 67 2.65 14.53 -4.65
CA PRO A 67 2.62 13.73 -3.44
C PRO A 67 1.96 14.50 -2.29
N LEU A 68 1.17 13.80 -1.49
CA LEU A 68 0.52 14.33 -0.30
C LEU A 68 0.85 13.44 0.89
N ALA A 69 1.27 14.05 2.01
CA ALA A 69 1.66 13.31 3.21
C ALA A 69 0.47 13.00 4.13
N ASP A 70 -0.51 13.90 4.21
CA ASP A 70 -1.52 13.89 5.28
C ASP A 70 -2.87 13.27 4.89
N LYS A 71 -3.15 13.07 3.59
CA LYS A 71 -4.40 12.46 3.12
C LYS A 71 -4.14 11.41 2.05
N ASP A 72 -5.00 10.40 2.01
CA ASP A 72 -4.93 9.33 1.03
C ASP A 72 -5.14 9.82 -0.41
N TYR A 73 -6.04 10.80 -0.60
CA TYR A 73 -6.36 11.35 -1.91
C TYR A 73 -6.98 12.75 -1.79
N GLU A 74 -6.54 13.66 -2.66
CA GLU A 74 -7.15 14.99 -2.81
C GLU A 74 -7.34 15.31 -4.29
N PHE A 75 -8.55 15.72 -4.66
CA PHE A 75 -8.88 16.17 -6.01
C PHE A 75 -9.08 17.68 -6.02
N VAL A 76 -8.36 18.38 -6.91
CA VAL A 76 -8.47 19.82 -7.10
C VAL A 76 -8.83 20.13 -8.55
N ASP A 77 -9.92 20.86 -8.70
CA ASP A 77 -10.31 21.46 -9.96
C ASP A 77 -9.68 22.86 -10.09
N SER A 78 -8.92 23.08 -11.15
CA SER A 78 -8.34 24.37 -11.52
C SER A 78 -8.64 24.73 -12.98
N ILE A 79 -9.70 24.16 -13.55
CA ILE A 79 -10.10 24.40 -14.93
C ILE A 79 -10.58 25.85 -15.09
N LYS A 80 -10.03 26.55 -16.09
CA LYS A 80 -10.43 27.91 -16.45
C LYS A 80 -11.12 27.91 -17.81
N GLY A 81 -12.19 28.70 -17.95
CA GLY A 81 -12.84 28.94 -19.25
C GLY A 81 -13.72 27.81 -19.79
N GLY A 82 -14.14 26.85 -18.95
CA GLY A 82 -15.07 25.79 -19.36
C GLY A 82 -14.47 24.76 -20.33
N ALA A 83 -13.15 24.56 -20.29
CA ALA A 83 -12.44 23.60 -21.14
C ALA A 83 -12.93 22.14 -20.95
N ILE A 84 -13.46 21.84 -19.77
CA ILE A 84 -14.30 20.67 -19.48
C ILE A 84 -15.59 21.18 -18.83
N PRO A 85 -16.78 20.77 -19.30
CA PRO A 85 -18.05 21.04 -18.62
C PRO A 85 -18.04 20.54 -17.18
N ASN A 86 -18.58 21.31 -16.24
CA ASN A 86 -18.63 20.97 -14.81
C ASN A 86 -19.31 19.62 -14.53
N GLU A 87 -20.17 19.17 -15.42
CA GLU A 87 -20.86 17.87 -15.35
C GLU A 87 -19.89 16.68 -15.47
N TYR A 88 -18.78 16.82 -16.21
CA TYR A 88 -17.79 15.76 -16.43
C TYR A 88 -16.63 15.76 -15.43
N ILE A 89 -16.51 16.79 -14.58
CA ILE A 89 -15.44 16.90 -13.58
C ILE A 89 -15.54 15.76 -12.54
N PRO A 90 -16.72 15.43 -11.98
CA PRO A 90 -16.87 14.26 -11.10
C PRO A 90 -16.55 12.93 -11.80
N SER A 91 -16.77 12.85 -13.11
CA SER A 91 -16.41 11.67 -13.91
C SER A 91 -14.88 11.52 -14.03
N CYS A 92 -14.13 12.63 -14.10
CA CYS A 92 -12.67 12.58 -14.04
C CYS A 92 -12.17 12.09 -12.68
N ASP A 93 -12.75 12.58 -11.57
CA ASP A 93 -12.43 12.10 -10.21
C ASP A 93 -12.65 10.58 -10.07
N LYS A 94 -13.80 10.08 -10.53
CA LYS A 94 -14.07 8.62 -10.57
C LYS A 94 -13.03 7.84 -11.36
N GLY A 95 -12.58 8.38 -12.50
CA GLY A 95 -11.52 7.78 -13.31
C GLY A 95 -10.17 7.70 -12.58
N PHE A 96 -9.80 8.76 -11.86
CA PHE A 96 -8.59 8.79 -11.03
C PHE A 96 -8.66 7.80 -9.86
N ARG A 97 -9.78 7.77 -9.12
CA ARG A 97 -9.98 6.80 -8.03
C ARG A 97 -9.86 5.36 -8.50
N LYS A 98 -10.46 5.03 -9.64
CA LYS A 98 -10.36 3.71 -10.25
C LYS A 98 -8.93 3.37 -10.69
N ALA A 99 -8.16 4.36 -11.13
CA ALA A 99 -6.75 4.17 -11.49
C ALA A 99 -5.87 3.92 -10.26
N MET A 100 -6.21 4.54 -9.12
CA MET A 100 -5.49 4.36 -7.86
C MET A 100 -5.74 3.00 -7.19
N GLU A 101 -6.86 2.32 -7.47
CA GLU A 101 -7.13 0.98 -6.90
C GLU A 101 -6.04 -0.05 -7.24
N LYS A 102 -5.40 0.09 -8.41
CA LYS A 102 -4.36 -0.84 -8.87
C LYS A 102 -3.16 -0.09 -9.45
N GLY A 103 -2.14 0.09 -8.61
CA GLY A 103 -0.85 0.63 -8.98
C GLY A 103 -0.11 -0.23 -10.01
N SER A 104 0.84 0.36 -10.72
CA SER A 104 1.56 -0.34 -11.79
C SER A 104 2.79 -1.10 -11.32
N LEU A 105 3.30 -0.84 -10.11
CA LEU A 105 4.54 -1.46 -9.63
C LEU A 105 4.30 -2.87 -9.09
N ILE A 106 3.42 -2.98 -8.09
CA ILE A 106 3.10 -4.22 -7.37
C ILE A 106 1.60 -4.51 -7.38
N GLY A 107 0.80 -3.71 -8.08
CA GLY A 107 -0.65 -3.87 -8.11
C GLY A 107 -1.34 -3.46 -6.82
N ALA A 108 -0.63 -2.78 -5.92
CA ALA A 108 -1.18 -2.30 -4.66
C ALA A 108 -1.91 -0.97 -4.86
N PRO A 109 -2.89 -0.65 -4.00
CA PRO A 109 -3.59 0.62 -4.08
C PRO A 109 -2.64 1.79 -3.82
N VAL A 110 -2.76 2.82 -4.65
CA VAL A 110 -1.98 4.05 -4.58
C VAL A 110 -2.62 5.00 -3.55
N VAL A 111 -1.80 5.59 -2.67
CA VAL A 111 -2.21 6.52 -1.62
C VAL A 111 -1.29 7.74 -1.59
N GLY A 112 -1.73 8.82 -0.95
CA GLY A 112 -0.93 10.04 -0.79
C GLY A 112 -0.78 10.82 -2.09
N VAL A 113 -1.86 10.92 -2.88
CA VAL A 113 -1.82 11.58 -4.19
C VAL A 113 -2.82 12.73 -4.24
N LYS A 114 -2.32 13.90 -4.63
CA LYS A 114 -3.13 15.05 -5.01
C LYS A 114 -3.21 15.14 -6.53
N MET A 115 -4.41 15.11 -7.07
CA MET A 115 -4.69 15.22 -8.50
C MET A 115 -5.27 16.59 -8.80
N THR A 116 -4.58 17.37 -9.63
CA THR A 116 -5.07 18.68 -10.07
C THR A 116 -5.30 18.66 -11.58
N ILE A 117 -6.53 18.99 -12.01
CA ILE A 117 -6.83 19.21 -13.44
C ILE A 117 -6.73 20.71 -13.71
N ASN A 118 -5.91 21.10 -14.69
CA ASN A 118 -5.73 22.49 -15.09
C ASN A 118 -6.29 22.79 -16.48
N ASP A 119 -6.30 21.80 -17.38
CA ASP A 119 -6.67 21.95 -18.78
C ASP A 119 -7.34 20.67 -19.30
N GLY A 120 -8.11 20.80 -20.37
CA GLY A 120 -8.84 19.70 -20.96
C GLY A 120 -9.54 20.11 -22.24
N GLN A 121 -10.09 19.13 -22.95
CA GLN A 121 -10.92 19.38 -24.12
C GLN A 121 -12.06 18.39 -24.17
N TYR A 122 -13.23 18.88 -24.55
CA TYR A 122 -14.42 18.07 -24.82
C TYR A 122 -14.87 18.28 -26.27
N HIS A 123 -15.64 17.33 -26.77
CA HIS A 123 -16.30 17.39 -28.07
C HIS A 123 -17.81 17.28 -27.84
N PRO A 124 -18.65 18.21 -28.36
CA PRO A 124 -20.08 18.24 -28.03
C PRO A 124 -20.86 16.97 -28.33
N VAL A 125 -20.43 16.18 -29.32
CA VAL A 125 -21.15 14.98 -29.79
C VAL A 125 -20.51 13.68 -29.32
N ASP A 126 -19.19 13.68 -29.13
CA ASP A 126 -18.41 12.46 -28.83
C ASP A 126 -17.93 12.39 -27.37
N SER A 127 -18.12 13.45 -26.58
CA SER A 127 -17.82 13.42 -25.16
C SER A 127 -18.93 12.78 -24.35
N SER A 128 -18.52 11.90 -23.45
CA SER A 128 -19.40 11.18 -22.52
C SER A 128 -18.68 10.98 -21.19
N ASP A 129 -19.45 10.71 -20.13
CA ASP A 129 -18.89 10.38 -18.81
C ASP A 129 -17.87 9.25 -18.85
N GLN A 130 -18.15 8.23 -19.65
CA GLN A 130 -17.27 7.08 -19.80
C GLN A 130 -15.96 7.45 -20.52
N ALA A 131 -16.02 8.36 -21.50
CA ALA A 131 -14.84 8.85 -22.20
C ALA A 131 -13.91 9.62 -21.24
N PHE A 132 -14.46 10.49 -20.39
CA PHE A 132 -13.67 11.23 -19.39
C PHE A 132 -13.12 10.36 -18.27
N GLN A 133 -13.90 9.39 -17.77
CA GLN A 133 -13.39 8.40 -16.80
C GLN A 133 -12.21 7.61 -17.37
N THR A 134 -12.31 7.20 -18.63
CA THR A 134 -11.25 6.45 -19.32
C THR A 134 -10.04 7.33 -19.59
N ALA A 135 -10.25 8.57 -20.03
CA ALA A 135 -9.19 9.54 -20.25
C ALA A 135 -8.42 9.83 -18.96
N ALA A 136 -9.11 10.07 -17.85
CA ALA A 136 -8.50 10.30 -16.54
C ALA A 136 -7.70 9.06 -16.06
N LEU A 137 -8.19 7.85 -16.30
CA LEU A 137 -7.48 6.63 -15.94
C LEU A 137 -6.16 6.46 -16.69
N PHE A 138 -6.16 6.74 -18.00
CA PHE A 138 -4.92 6.68 -18.79
C PHE A 138 -3.99 7.87 -18.52
N ALA A 139 -4.55 9.05 -18.27
CA ALA A 139 -3.79 10.23 -17.83
C ALA A 139 -3.04 9.94 -16.53
N PHE A 140 -3.70 9.31 -15.56
CA PHE A 140 -3.06 8.87 -14.32
C PHE A 140 -1.91 7.92 -14.61
N ARG A 141 -2.11 6.89 -15.44
CA ARG A 141 -1.05 5.92 -15.76
C ARG A 141 0.18 6.55 -16.40
N GLU A 142 -0.01 7.52 -17.29
CA GLU A 142 1.09 8.24 -17.93
C GLU A 142 1.83 9.13 -16.92
N GLY A 143 1.09 9.89 -16.09
CA GLY A 143 1.66 10.72 -15.04
C GLY A 143 2.38 9.91 -13.96
N TYR A 144 1.80 8.77 -13.59
CA TYR A 144 2.28 7.91 -12.50
C TYR A 144 3.69 7.38 -12.78
N GLN A 145 3.98 6.97 -14.01
CA GLN A 145 5.34 6.54 -14.39
C GLN A 145 6.34 7.69 -14.31
N LYS A 146 5.94 8.91 -14.70
CA LYS A 146 6.77 10.11 -14.61
C LYS A 146 6.95 10.58 -13.17
N ALA A 147 6.03 10.25 -12.26
CA ALA A 147 6.03 10.68 -10.86
C ALA A 147 6.98 9.89 -9.95
N LYS A 148 7.81 8.99 -10.51
CA LYS A 148 8.72 8.08 -9.80
C LYS A 148 7.99 7.37 -8.64
N PRO A 149 7.15 6.38 -8.96
CA PRO A 149 6.35 5.71 -7.95
C PRO A 149 7.25 4.95 -6.98
N ALA A 150 6.84 4.90 -5.71
CA ALA A 150 7.52 4.23 -4.64
C ALA A 150 6.55 3.30 -3.90
N ILE A 151 7.08 2.19 -3.40
CA ILE A 151 6.33 1.24 -2.58
C ILE A 151 6.41 1.71 -1.13
N LEU A 152 5.27 1.67 -0.46
CA LEU A 152 5.14 1.95 0.96
C LEU A 152 4.82 0.65 1.71
N GLU A 153 5.53 0.43 2.82
CA GLU A 153 5.24 -0.63 3.78
C GLU A 153 4.59 -0.05 5.04
N PRO A 154 3.67 -0.79 5.68
CA PRO A 154 3.12 -0.39 6.98
C PRO A 154 4.19 -0.57 8.06
N ILE A 155 4.44 0.51 8.80
CA ILE A 155 5.30 0.54 9.98
C ILE A 155 4.41 0.38 11.21
N MET A 156 4.80 -0.58 12.03
CA MET A 156 4.16 -0.86 13.30
C MET A 156 4.95 -0.19 14.40
N LYS A 157 4.26 0.51 15.30
CA LYS A 157 4.82 0.90 16.58
C LYS A 157 4.74 -0.30 17.51
N VAL A 158 5.90 -0.81 17.88
CA VAL A 158 6.09 -1.99 18.70
C VAL A 158 6.60 -1.56 20.06
N GLN A 159 5.90 -1.96 21.10
CA GLN A 159 6.34 -1.79 22.48
C GLN A 159 6.70 -3.17 23.02
N ILE A 160 7.94 -3.32 23.48
CA ILE A 160 8.44 -4.56 24.10
C ILE A 160 8.66 -4.28 25.57
N ALA A 161 8.07 -5.11 26.44
CA ALA A 161 8.28 -5.04 27.88
C ALA A 161 8.90 -6.35 28.38
N GLY A 162 9.95 -6.27 29.19
CA GLY A 162 10.59 -7.45 29.78
C GLY A 162 11.65 -7.09 30.80
N PRO A 163 12.28 -8.08 31.46
CA PRO A 163 13.31 -7.82 32.47
C PRO A 163 14.53 -7.11 31.87
N THR A 164 15.12 -6.15 32.62
CA THR A 164 16.28 -5.35 32.17
C THR A 164 17.50 -6.21 31.80
N GLU A 165 17.64 -7.41 32.38
CA GLU A 165 18.68 -8.39 32.04
C GLU A 165 18.71 -8.77 30.55
N PHE A 166 17.55 -8.73 29.87
CA PHE A 166 17.42 -9.08 28.46
C PHE A 166 17.33 -7.87 27.53
N GLN A 167 17.51 -6.65 28.04
CA GLN A 167 17.40 -5.41 27.27
C GLN A 167 18.30 -5.41 26.04
N GLY A 168 19.56 -5.87 26.17
CA GLY A 168 20.48 -6.01 25.03
C GLY A 168 19.95 -6.95 23.93
N ASN A 169 19.30 -8.05 24.31
CA ASN A 169 18.68 -8.97 23.35
C ASN A 169 17.48 -8.31 22.65
N MET A 170 16.65 -7.55 23.38
CA MET A 170 15.52 -6.82 22.80
C MET A 170 15.99 -5.82 21.73
N PHE A 171 17.03 -5.04 22.03
CA PHE A 171 17.63 -4.12 21.05
C PHE A 171 18.23 -4.83 19.85
N GLY A 172 18.91 -5.95 20.06
CA GLY A 172 19.48 -6.76 18.98
C GLY A 172 18.40 -7.25 18.00
N LEU A 173 17.27 -7.73 18.53
CA LEU A 173 16.15 -8.23 17.73
C LEU A 173 15.47 -7.13 16.90
N ILE A 174 15.30 -5.93 17.47
CA ILE A 174 14.73 -4.78 16.74
C ILE A 174 15.67 -4.38 15.59
N ASN A 175 16.97 -4.26 15.84
CA ASN A 175 17.95 -3.85 14.83
C ASN A 175 18.06 -4.87 13.68
N GLN A 176 18.02 -6.18 13.99
CA GLN A 176 18.00 -7.22 12.96
C GLN A 176 16.79 -7.13 12.02
N ARG A 177 15.69 -6.53 12.47
CA ARG A 177 14.43 -6.42 11.75
C ARG A 177 14.20 -5.04 11.14
N ARG A 178 15.27 -4.29 10.88
CA ARG A 178 15.22 -2.92 10.35
C ARG A 178 14.39 -1.97 11.22
N GLY A 179 14.25 -2.28 12.51
CA GLY A 179 13.50 -1.47 13.45
C GLY A 179 14.29 -0.25 13.91
N VAL A 180 13.59 0.85 14.11
CA VAL A 180 14.15 2.09 14.65
C VAL A 180 13.65 2.26 16.07
N ILE A 181 14.56 2.30 17.04
CA ILE A 181 14.22 2.53 18.45
C ILE A 181 13.89 4.01 18.62
N ILE A 182 12.71 4.30 19.15
CA ILE A 182 12.28 5.67 19.48
C ILE A 182 12.78 6.01 20.88
N ASP A 183 12.41 5.19 21.85
CA ASP A 183 12.70 5.40 23.25
C ASP A 183 12.82 4.08 24.02
N SER A 184 13.47 4.16 25.17
CA SER A 184 13.62 3.07 26.12
C SER A 184 13.43 3.63 27.52
N THR A 185 12.60 2.98 28.32
CA THR A 185 12.32 3.37 29.70
C THR A 185 12.60 2.17 30.60
N ASP A 186 13.36 2.40 31.67
CA ASP A 186 13.71 1.35 32.63
C ASP A 186 13.11 1.69 34.00
N GLU A 187 12.17 0.88 34.48
CA GLU A 187 11.50 1.04 35.77
C GLU A 187 11.45 -0.27 36.53
N ASN A 188 11.83 -0.27 37.81
CA ASN A 188 11.64 -1.41 38.73
C ASN A 188 12.11 -2.77 38.14
N ASN A 189 13.31 -2.81 37.55
CA ASN A 189 13.91 -4.01 36.92
C ASN A 189 13.17 -4.53 35.68
N THR A 190 12.26 -3.73 35.13
CA THR A 190 11.55 -3.96 33.87
C THR A 190 11.96 -2.87 32.88
N SER A 191 12.40 -3.29 31.69
CA SER A 191 12.72 -2.41 30.57
C SER A 191 11.57 -2.44 29.57
N THR A 192 11.12 -1.25 29.17
CA THR A 192 10.13 -1.04 28.11
C THR A 192 10.80 -0.31 26.94
N VAL A 193 10.81 -0.94 25.77
CA VAL A 193 11.42 -0.40 24.56
C VAL A 193 10.35 -0.12 23.52
N ASN A 194 10.23 1.13 23.09
CA ASN A 194 9.35 1.54 22.01
C ASN A 194 10.16 1.68 20.71
N ALA A 195 9.70 1.00 19.66
CA ALA A 195 10.36 0.99 18.36
C ALA A 195 9.36 1.00 17.20
N GLU A 196 9.78 1.54 16.06
CA GLU A 196 9.09 1.42 14.78
C GLU A 196 9.68 0.26 13.99
N VAL A 197 8.87 -0.75 13.65
CA VAL A 197 9.32 -1.94 12.90
C VAL A 197 8.40 -2.19 11.71
N PRO A 198 8.92 -2.49 10.51
CA PRO A 198 8.09 -2.87 9.38
C PRO A 198 7.28 -4.14 9.65
N LEU A 199 5.99 -4.16 9.30
CA LEU A 199 5.13 -5.32 9.51
C LEU A 199 5.64 -6.58 8.80
N SER A 200 6.31 -6.43 7.65
CA SER A 200 6.91 -7.54 6.91
C SER A 200 7.98 -8.27 7.72
N GLU A 201 8.65 -7.56 8.62
CA GLU A 201 9.68 -8.11 9.50
C GLU A 201 9.11 -8.57 10.84
N MET A 202 7.79 -8.46 11.10
CA MET A 202 7.20 -8.88 12.38
C MET A 202 6.74 -10.35 12.38
N PHE A 203 6.77 -11.03 11.23
CA PHE A 203 6.45 -12.44 11.15
C PHE A 203 7.44 -13.28 11.97
N GLY A 204 6.91 -14.19 12.79
CA GLY A 204 7.69 -15.04 13.70
C GLY A 204 8.34 -14.30 14.86
N PHE A 205 8.08 -12.99 15.05
CA PHE A 205 8.71 -12.20 16.11
C PHE A 205 8.41 -12.74 17.51
N SER A 206 7.16 -13.17 17.76
CA SER A 206 6.75 -13.69 19.06
C SER A 206 7.56 -14.90 19.54
N THR A 207 7.90 -15.84 18.63
CA THR A 207 8.66 -17.04 18.97
C THR A 207 10.09 -16.70 19.31
N ILE A 208 10.72 -15.83 18.51
CA ILE A 208 12.11 -15.41 18.68
C ILE A 208 12.26 -14.55 19.95
N LEU A 209 11.34 -13.61 20.19
CA LEU A 209 11.34 -12.79 21.41
C LEU A 209 11.28 -13.66 22.66
N ARG A 210 10.36 -14.63 22.71
CA ARG A 210 10.25 -15.54 23.86
C ARG A 210 11.50 -16.39 24.02
N SER A 211 12.09 -16.90 22.94
CA SER A 211 13.32 -17.68 23.02
C SER A 211 14.49 -16.86 23.58
N SER A 212 14.66 -15.61 23.13
CA SER A 212 15.76 -14.73 23.57
C SER A 212 15.59 -14.14 24.98
N THR A 213 14.38 -14.18 25.54
CA THR A 213 14.02 -13.60 26.85
C THR A 213 13.55 -14.65 27.86
N GLN A 214 13.74 -15.94 27.55
CA GLN A 214 13.26 -17.07 28.36
C GLN A 214 11.74 -17.02 28.64
N GLY A 215 10.97 -16.44 27.72
CA GLY A 215 9.53 -16.30 27.81
C GLY A 215 9.05 -15.20 28.75
N LYS A 216 9.95 -14.34 29.26
CA LYS A 216 9.62 -13.29 30.24
C LYS A 216 9.27 -11.94 29.60
N ALA A 217 9.51 -11.77 28.30
CA ALA A 217 9.14 -10.54 27.60
C ALA A 217 7.86 -10.70 26.78
N GLU A 218 7.11 -9.61 26.73
CA GLU A 218 5.89 -9.46 25.96
C GLU A 218 6.04 -8.29 24.98
N PHE A 219 5.26 -8.31 23.91
CA PHE A 219 5.22 -7.19 22.99
C PHE A 219 3.79 -6.87 22.58
N THR A 220 3.54 -5.59 22.36
CA THR A 220 2.34 -5.07 21.73
C THR A 220 2.74 -4.37 20.45
N MET A 221 1.85 -4.35 19.46
CA MET A 221 2.09 -3.63 18.22
C MET A 221 0.81 -2.95 17.74
N GLU A 222 0.95 -1.71 17.29
CA GLU A 222 -0.11 -0.90 16.70
C GLU A 222 0.36 -0.34 15.35
N PHE A 223 -0.57 -0.11 14.42
CA PHE A 223 -0.24 0.54 13.17
C PHE A 223 0.06 2.02 13.43
N GLU A 224 1.21 2.50 12.98
CA GLU A 224 1.61 3.90 13.16
C GLU A 224 1.43 4.67 11.84
N LYS A 225 2.16 4.26 10.80
CA LYS A 225 2.23 4.98 9.53
C LYS A 225 2.69 4.10 8.38
N TYR A 226 2.58 4.60 7.16
CA TYR A 226 3.24 4.02 5.99
C TYR A 226 4.58 4.71 5.75
N ALA A 227 5.61 3.94 5.45
CA ALA A 227 6.93 4.46 5.12
C ALA A 227 7.47 3.86 3.82
N LYS A 228 8.38 4.57 3.16
CA LYS A 228 9.00 4.12 1.92
C LYS A 228 9.88 2.89 2.17
N VAL A 229 9.66 1.86 1.37
CA VAL A 229 10.46 0.63 1.39
C VAL A 229 11.87 0.92 0.86
N PRO A 230 12.93 0.35 1.47
CA PRO A 230 14.28 0.40 0.92
C PRO A 230 14.36 -0.19 -0.49
N ASN A 231 15.21 0.38 -1.36
CA ASN A 231 15.28 -0.01 -2.77
C ASN A 231 15.50 -1.52 -2.99
N ALA A 232 16.31 -2.18 -2.14
CA ALA A 232 16.57 -3.61 -2.24
C ALA A 232 15.30 -4.46 -2.09
N VAL A 233 14.47 -4.14 -1.08
CA VAL A 233 13.21 -4.86 -0.83
C VAL A 233 12.16 -4.49 -1.90
N ALA A 234 12.15 -3.24 -2.36
CA ALA A 234 11.26 -2.81 -3.44
C ALA A 234 11.51 -3.59 -4.74
N GLU A 235 12.77 -3.83 -5.12
CA GLU A 235 13.13 -4.64 -6.28
C GLU A 235 12.68 -6.09 -6.17
N GLU A 236 12.80 -6.69 -4.98
CA GLU A 236 12.34 -8.04 -4.72
C GLU A 236 10.81 -8.15 -4.85
N LEU A 237 10.08 -7.19 -4.28
CA LEU A 237 8.61 -7.13 -4.38
C LEU A 237 8.15 -6.95 -5.84
N MET A 238 8.84 -6.10 -6.61
CA MET A 238 8.55 -5.93 -8.04
C MET A 238 8.80 -7.21 -8.83
N LYS A 239 9.88 -7.95 -8.55
CA LYS A 239 10.16 -9.24 -9.18
C LYS A 239 9.08 -10.27 -8.87
N LYS A 240 8.72 -10.44 -7.59
CA LYS A 240 7.64 -11.34 -7.16
C LYS A 240 6.31 -11.01 -7.84
N TYR A 241 6.00 -9.72 -7.98
CA TYR A 241 4.79 -9.29 -8.69
C TYR A 241 4.82 -9.65 -10.18
N GLN A 242 5.95 -9.43 -10.85
CA GLN A 242 6.11 -9.80 -12.26
C GLN A 242 5.99 -11.31 -12.49
N GLU A 243 6.55 -12.12 -11.58
CA GLU A 243 6.42 -13.58 -11.62
C GLU A 243 4.98 -14.03 -11.42
N LYS A 244 4.28 -13.51 -10.40
CA LYS A 244 2.86 -13.79 -10.14
C LYS A 244 2.00 -13.43 -11.37
N ARG A 245 2.25 -12.27 -11.96
CA ARG A 245 1.54 -11.82 -13.16
C ARG A 245 1.83 -12.70 -14.39
N LYS A 246 3.08 -13.16 -14.57
CA LYS A 246 3.42 -14.10 -15.65
C LYS A 246 2.76 -15.46 -15.43
N ALA A 247 2.71 -15.95 -14.20
CA ALA A 247 2.02 -17.20 -13.86
C ALA A 247 0.51 -17.10 -14.11
N GLU A 248 -0.13 -15.99 -13.73
CA GLU A 248 -1.54 -15.73 -14.04
C GLU A 248 -1.84 -15.61 -15.54
N GLN A 249 -0.87 -15.14 -16.34
CA GLN A 249 -0.98 -15.06 -17.79
C GLN A 249 -0.69 -16.39 -18.50
N ALA A 250 0.14 -17.26 -17.91
CA ALA A 250 0.46 -18.57 -18.44
C ALA A 250 -0.57 -19.65 -18.02
N GLY A 251 -1.32 -19.43 -16.94
CA GLY A 251 -2.41 -20.31 -16.50
C GLY A 251 -3.79 -19.99 -17.11
N LYS A 252 -3.87 -19.04 -18.03
CA LYS A 252 -5.05 -18.74 -18.87
C LYS A 252 -4.80 -19.19 -20.30
#